data_AF-A0A2I0PGV6-F1
#
_entry.id   AF-A0A2I0PGV6-F1
#
_cell.length_a   1.000
_cell.length_b   1.000
_cell.length_c   1.000
_cell.angle_alpha   90.00
_cell.angle_beta   90.00
_cell.angle_gamma   90.00
#
_symmetry.space_group_name_H-M   'P 1'
#
loop_
_entity.id
_entity.type
_entity.pdbx_description
1 polymer ?
#
loop_
_entity_poly.entity_id
_entity_poly.type
_entity_poly.pdbx_seq_one_letter_code
_entity_poly.pdbx_strand_id
1 'polypeptide(L)'
;MGVTGIMVPVTGGNFSLLRLDQWGFMPRLWYPEWDIGPVLATEGNDTISSLKKKNVPFGDPDTLHDIVMNIGRNTNTYESGTDNGTKLSEFFPGASMKPGKTLLTLIFIIALTSWCPVSSTTIPCFINPLSPDHDLVIIDRYFESVRSDPEEIRAFFYTMPKGGDLHTHLSGNVYAEDIIDIAARHNLVVDPATGQLFDPATGQPSGVQMPASVVPVTAAYSNATLYDALVGSWSMRDYIPGNQSGHDQFFGTFDLIDPVTYYNGDVIATIRNRAADENIQYLELMTSQTDTEQVHEIVAAVDWDDNFSVMRKNLLDAGLDEIIDRKVRTHEFYDRESWELASPAGKNVTVRYIYEALRFYPKKEVFANLLQAFEIADRCPVVVGINLVGDEADDYSRTDYHLHMEMVSYLASVYPQVSVSHHAGELTYGLVPEEDLRFHIADAVYTGKASRIGHGVSILSEDAWQETLAEMKKRDIPVEILLTSNEQILSISGHDHPVSVYLDHQVPVVIATDDPGIERTDLSGEFVKLTLQHPELRYEDIRAITINSIRFSYLPGPEKELMLVQFNERLEPFERSIAKRERPFMITALPSFFKEPCRVQDTAL
;
A
#
# COMPACT_ATOMS: atom_id res chain seq x y z
N MET A 1 24.16 -3.93 -16.85
CA MET A 1 25.45 -4.50 -16.35
C MET A 1 25.14 -5.19 -15.04
N GLY A 2 25.29 -6.52 -14.98
CA GLY A 2 24.85 -7.34 -13.84
C GLY A 2 25.78 -7.25 -12.64
N VAL A 3 25.21 -7.24 -11.43
CA VAL A 3 25.93 -7.30 -10.17
C VAL A 3 25.74 -8.70 -9.57
N THR A 4 26.82 -9.47 -9.53
CA THR A 4 26.91 -10.73 -8.77
C THR A 4 27.39 -10.44 -7.35
N GLY A 5 26.54 -10.64 -6.34
CA GLY A 5 26.93 -10.66 -4.93
C GLY A 5 27.18 -12.09 -4.45
N ILE A 6 28.26 -12.31 -3.70
CA ILE A 6 28.58 -13.62 -3.07
C ILE A 6 28.13 -13.55 -1.60
N MET A 7 27.25 -14.47 -1.17
CA MET A 7 26.93 -14.69 0.24
C MET A 7 27.94 -15.65 0.89
N VAL A 8 28.43 -15.31 2.08
CA VAL A 8 29.22 -16.22 2.93
C VAL A 8 28.44 -16.45 4.23
N PRO A 9 28.21 -17.70 4.66
CA PRO A 9 27.48 -17.98 5.90
C PRO A 9 28.39 -17.78 7.11
N VAL A 10 27.91 -17.04 8.11
CA VAL A 10 28.46 -17.06 9.47
C VAL A 10 27.42 -17.73 10.36
N THR A 11 27.84 -18.74 11.12
CA THR A 11 26.96 -19.46 12.06
C THR A 11 26.45 -18.50 13.14
N GLY A 12 25.14 -18.23 13.12
CA GLY A 12 24.46 -17.32 14.04
C GLY A 12 23.60 -16.28 13.34
N GLY A 13 22.66 -16.70 12.50
CA GLY A 13 21.39 -16.01 12.24
C GLY A 13 21.36 -14.57 11.73
N ASN A 14 22.47 -13.95 11.29
CA ASN A 14 22.46 -12.59 10.73
C ASN A 14 23.29 -12.51 9.44
N PHE A 15 22.74 -11.88 8.40
CA PHE A 15 23.45 -11.55 7.15
C PHE A 15 23.92 -10.09 7.20
N SER A 16 25.11 -9.80 6.68
CA SER A 16 25.60 -8.43 6.47
C SER A 16 26.10 -8.28 5.05
N LEU A 17 25.64 -7.24 4.35
CA LEU A 17 26.08 -6.90 2.99
C LEU A 17 27.20 -5.85 3.08
N LEU A 18 28.37 -6.14 2.53
CA LEU A 18 29.48 -5.19 2.39
C LEU A 18 29.44 -4.58 0.98
N ARG A 19 29.18 -3.28 0.87
CA ARG A 19 29.47 -2.49 -0.33
C ARG A 19 30.95 -2.07 -0.31
N LEU A 20 31.62 -2.24 -1.44
CA LEU A 20 32.99 -1.79 -1.68
C LEU A 20 32.97 -0.71 -2.77
N ASP A 21 32.73 0.53 -2.38
CA ASP A 21 33.16 1.70 -3.14
C ASP A 21 33.13 3.00 -2.30
N GLN A 22 34.18 3.78 -2.51
CA GLN A 22 34.41 5.19 -2.16
C GLN A 22 35.05 5.50 -0.81
N TRP A 23 36.34 5.80 -0.91
CA TRP A 23 37.18 6.42 0.12
C TRP A 23 36.80 7.89 0.33
N GLY A 24 36.75 8.29 1.61
CA GLY A 24 37.11 9.63 2.05
C GLY A 24 35.97 10.48 2.61
N PHE A 25 35.66 10.30 3.89
CA PHE A 25 35.61 11.34 4.95
C PHE A 25 34.98 10.70 6.20
N MET A 26 35.64 10.80 7.36
CA MET A 26 35.19 10.19 8.63
C MET A 26 33.88 10.82 9.14
N PRO A 27 32.95 10.01 9.66
CA PRO A 27 32.09 10.42 10.77
C PRO A 27 32.33 9.57 12.02
N ARG A 28 32.26 10.26 13.16
CA ARG A 28 32.27 9.70 14.51
C ARG A 28 31.12 8.71 14.68
N LEU A 29 31.42 7.55 15.25
CA LEU A 29 30.42 6.59 15.73
C LEU A 29 29.64 7.20 16.90
N TRP A 30 28.34 7.36 16.71
CA TRP A 30 27.34 7.57 17.77
C TRP A 30 26.63 6.23 17.99
N TYR A 31 26.65 5.73 19.23
CA TYR A 31 25.84 4.58 19.65
C TYR A 31 24.54 5.13 20.28
N PRO A 32 23.34 4.72 19.83
CA PRO A 32 22.13 4.92 20.61
C PRO A 32 22.04 3.84 21.69
N GLU A 33 21.92 4.27 22.95
CA GLU A 33 21.51 3.42 24.08
C GLU A 33 20.05 2.98 23.85
N TRP A 34 19.79 1.68 23.90
CA TRP A 34 18.44 1.12 23.88
C TRP A 34 17.94 0.98 25.31
N ASP A 35 16.91 1.75 25.65
CA ASP A 35 16.18 1.67 26.91
C ASP A 35 15.08 0.60 26.77
N ILE A 36 15.19 -0.49 27.54
CA ILE A 36 14.26 -1.62 27.48
C ILE A 36 13.19 -1.39 28.56
N GLY A 37 12.05 -0.81 28.16
CA GLY A 37 10.84 -0.73 28.98
C GLY A 37 10.12 -2.09 29.11
N PRO A 38 9.36 -2.34 30.19
CA PRO A 38 8.92 -3.69 30.55
C PRO A 38 7.68 -4.16 29.77
N VAL A 39 7.72 -5.42 29.36
CA VAL A 39 6.61 -6.20 28.82
C VAL A 39 5.55 -6.42 29.92
N LEU A 40 4.32 -5.97 29.68
CA LEU A 40 3.15 -6.29 30.49
C LEU A 40 2.60 -7.66 30.09
N ALA A 41 2.58 -8.58 31.04
CA ALA A 41 1.91 -9.88 30.95
C ALA A 41 0.46 -9.75 31.43
N THR A 42 -0.44 -10.44 30.75
CA THR A 42 -1.86 -10.61 31.06
C THR A 42 -2.09 -11.56 32.25
N GLU A 43 -2.95 -11.10 33.17
CA GLU A 43 -3.80 -11.77 34.17
C GLU A 43 -3.32 -12.99 34.99
N GLY A 44 -3.34 -12.82 36.31
CA GLY A 44 -3.34 -13.88 37.33
C GLY A 44 -3.34 -13.32 38.76
N ASN A 45 -4.45 -13.55 39.47
CA ASN A 45 -4.82 -13.13 40.83
C ASN A 45 -3.73 -12.89 41.92
N ASP A 46 -4.11 -11.97 42.82
CA ASP A 46 -3.76 -11.87 44.24
C ASP A 46 -2.29 -11.58 44.63
N THR A 47 -1.95 -10.30 44.82
CA THR A 47 -1.69 -9.66 46.13
C THR A 47 -0.95 -8.32 45.96
N ILE A 48 -1.66 -7.21 46.20
CA ILE A 48 -1.05 -5.91 46.44
C ILE A 48 -0.54 -5.88 47.88
N SER A 49 0.78 -5.80 48.10
CA SER A 49 1.34 -4.96 49.17
C SER A 49 2.86 -4.84 49.12
N SER A 50 3.31 -3.61 49.39
CA SER A 50 4.66 -3.20 49.82
C SER A 50 5.74 -3.02 48.74
N LEU A 51 5.95 -1.77 48.33
CA LEU A 51 7.15 -0.96 48.66
C LEU A 51 7.27 0.24 47.71
N LYS A 52 6.57 1.32 48.07
CA LYS A 52 6.98 2.68 47.68
C LYS A 52 8.15 3.10 48.57
N LYS A 53 9.19 3.68 47.94
CA LYS A 53 10.17 4.68 48.41
C LYS A 53 11.63 4.22 48.31
N LYS A 54 12.37 4.79 47.35
CA LYS A 54 13.46 5.77 47.61
C LYS A 54 14.05 6.30 46.29
N ASN A 55 14.04 7.62 46.14
CA ASN A 55 14.87 8.37 45.20
C ASN A 55 16.35 8.24 45.58
N VAL A 56 17.23 7.97 44.61
CA VAL A 56 18.65 8.37 44.63
C VAL A 56 19.07 8.75 43.19
N PRO A 57 19.86 9.83 42.97
CA PRO A 57 20.11 10.44 41.66
C PRO A 57 21.34 9.88 40.92
N PHE A 58 21.39 10.12 39.61
CA PHE A 58 22.49 9.82 38.69
C PHE A 58 23.81 10.55 39.01
N GLY A 59 24.94 9.85 38.84
CA GLY A 59 26.25 10.44 38.53
C GLY A 59 27.46 9.87 39.29
N ASP A 60 28.13 8.84 38.74
CA ASP A 60 29.60 8.61 38.87
C ASP A 60 30.07 7.49 37.88
N PRO A 61 31.17 7.63 37.09
CA PRO A 61 31.52 6.68 36.02
C PRO A 61 32.31 5.40 36.38
N ASP A 62 32.51 5.05 37.65
CA ASP A 62 33.45 3.97 38.05
C ASP A 62 32.80 2.70 38.66
N THR A 63 31.63 2.26 38.17
CA THR A 63 31.03 0.98 38.61
C THR A 63 30.54 0.09 37.47
N LEU A 64 31.42 -0.25 36.52
CA LEU A 64 31.11 -1.18 35.42
C LEU A 64 32.26 -2.16 35.13
N HIS A 65 32.84 -2.72 36.20
CA HIS A 65 33.82 -3.81 36.10
C HIS A 65 33.39 -5.13 36.78
N ASP A 66 32.27 -5.17 37.51
CA ASP A 66 31.89 -6.36 38.32
C ASP A 66 30.56 -7.05 37.94
N ILE A 67 29.94 -6.75 36.79
CA ILE A 67 28.65 -7.36 36.38
C ILE A 67 28.74 -8.22 35.10
N VAL A 68 29.92 -8.38 34.48
CA VAL A 68 30.10 -9.24 33.28
C VAL A 68 30.70 -10.62 33.61
N MET A 69 30.95 -10.93 34.88
CA MET A 69 31.51 -12.22 35.31
C MET A 69 30.62 -12.90 36.36
N ASN A 70 29.35 -13.21 36.05
CA ASN A 70 28.57 -14.25 36.77
C ASN A 70 27.16 -14.56 36.23
N ILE A 71 27.01 -14.91 34.95
CA ILE A 71 25.79 -15.63 34.49
C ILE A 71 26.21 -16.82 33.62
N GLY A 72 26.56 -17.89 34.31
CA GLY A 72 26.85 -19.20 33.73
C GLY A 72 26.58 -20.25 34.78
N ARG A 73 25.35 -20.31 35.32
CA ARG A 73 24.81 -21.40 36.12
C ARG A 73 23.33 -21.20 36.41
N ASN A 74 22.60 -22.30 36.33
CA ASN A 74 21.21 -22.54 36.75
C ASN A 74 20.11 -22.15 35.76
N THR A 75 19.65 -23.14 34.99
CA THR A 75 18.29 -23.70 35.19
C THR A 75 18.27 -25.16 34.74
N ASN A 76 18.11 -26.06 35.72
CA ASN A 76 17.64 -27.43 35.51
C ASN A 76 16.98 -27.87 36.83
N THR A 77 15.67 -27.75 36.92
CA THR A 77 14.83 -28.51 37.88
C THR A 77 13.36 -28.44 37.41
N TYR A 78 12.89 -29.50 36.77
CA TYR A 78 11.51 -29.96 36.84
C TYR A 78 11.56 -31.48 37.07
N GLU A 79 11.36 -31.88 38.32
CA GLU A 79 10.78 -33.17 38.72
C GLU A 79 9.26 -33.08 38.46
N SER A 80 8.44 -34.12 38.32
CA SER A 80 8.55 -35.57 38.13
C SER A 80 7.10 -36.04 37.93
N GLY A 81 6.85 -37.08 37.14
CA GLY A 81 5.53 -37.75 37.16
C GLY A 81 5.13 -38.54 35.92
N THR A 82 5.66 -39.77 35.79
CA THR A 82 5.04 -41.02 35.25
C THR A 82 4.42 -40.97 33.83
N ASP A 83 4.64 -41.88 32.89
CA ASP A 83 5.01 -43.29 32.97
C ASP A 83 5.40 -43.84 31.58
N ASN A 84 6.24 -44.89 31.58
CA ASN A 84 6.47 -45.92 30.56
C ASN A 84 6.93 -45.58 29.12
N GLY A 85 8.15 -46.04 28.79
CA GLY A 85 8.34 -46.80 27.55
C GLY A 85 9.64 -46.60 26.76
N THR A 86 10.64 -47.44 27.06
CA THR A 86 11.62 -48.03 26.11
C THR A 86 12.86 -47.22 25.65
N LYS A 87 13.99 -47.57 26.29
CA LYS A 87 15.40 -47.68 25.86
C LYS A 87 15.78 -47.30 24.42
N LEU A 88 16.90 -46.58 24.27
CA LEU A 88 18.17 -47.14 23.76
C LEU A 88 19.35 -46.17 24.00
N SER A 89 20.46 -46.77 24.41
CA SER A 89 21.69 -46.19 24.94
C SER A 89 22.81 -46.14 23.90
N GLU A 90 23.79 -45.27 24.19
CA GLU A 90 25.21 -45.30 23.79
C GLU A 90 25.57 -44.80 22.37
N PHE A 91 26.13 -43.58 22.20
CA PHE A 91 27.45 -43.03 22.61
C PHE A 91 28.69 -43.76 22.08
N PHE A 92 29.49 -43.04 21.30
CA PHE A 92 30.96 -43.14 21.34
C PHE A 92 31.57 -41.80 21.81
N PRO A 93 32.67 -41.82 22.59
CA PRO A 93 33.16 -40.65 23.32
C PRO A 93 34.44 -40.03 22.72
N GLY A 94 34.73 -38.79 23.14
CA GLY A 94 36.06 -38.51 23.72
C GLY A 94 37.04 -37.62 22.96
N ALA A 95 37.29 -36.45 23.57
CA ALA A 95 38.59 -35.83 23.85
C ALA A 95 39.30 -34.90 22.81
N SER A 96 39.19 -33.59 23.08
CA SER A 96 40.27 -32.67 23.52
C SER A 96 41.57 -32.51 22.69
N MET A 97 41.79 -31.32 22.11
CA MET A 97 42.87 -30.35 22.46
C MET A 97 42.94 -29.18 21.44
N LYS A 98 43.18 -27.95 21.97
CA LYS A 98 43.48 -26.69 21.24
C LYS A 98 45.01 -26.59 20.92
N PRO A 99 45.55 -25.45 20.44
CA PRO A 99 45.32 -24.70 19.18
C PRO A 99 46.66 -24.38 18.45
N GLY A 100 46.62 -23.88 17.20
CA GLY A 100 47.73 -23.03 16.71
C GLY A 100 48.01 -23.00 15.20
N LYS A 101 47.72 -21.84 14.61
CA LYS A 101 48.50 -21.05 13.64
C LYS A 101 48.98 -21.65 12.30
N THR A 102 48.93 -20.73 11.31
CA THR A 102 49.77 -20.57 10.11
C THR A 102 49.49 -21.48 8.91
N LEU A 103 48.91 -20.99 7.80
CA LEU A 103 49.38 -20.00 6.79
C LEU A 103 50.22 -20.66 5.67
N LEU A 104 49.63 -20.66 4.47
CA LEU A 104 50.22 -20.53 3.13
C LEU A 104 51.05 -21.67 2.46
N THR A 105 50.53 -22.03 1.27
CA THR A 105 51.23 -22.21 -0.04
C THR A 105 51.71 -23.61 -0.46
N LEU A 106 51.19 -24.02 -1.64
CA LEU A 106 51.83 -24.55 -2.87
C LEU A 106 51.02 -25.75 -3.42
N ILE A 107 50.32 -25.66 -4.55
CA ILE A 107 50.80 -25.60 -5.96
C ILE A 107 51.69 -26.80 -6.34
N PHE A 108 51.06 -27.69 -7.13
CA PHE A 108 51.59 -28.42 -8.29
C PHE A 108 52.16 -29.84 -8.20
N ILE A 109 51.77 -30.62 -9.23
CA ILE A 109 52.31 -31.89 -9.78
C ILE A 109 51.68 -33.12 -9.09
N ILE A 110 50.88 -33.94 -9.79
CA ILE A 110 51.32 -34.85 -10.85
C ILE A 110 50.33 -34.89 -12.03
N ALA A 111 50.88 -34.70 -13.22
CA ALA A 111 50.28 -35.05 -14.50
C ALA A 111 50.79 -36.42 -14.98
N LEU A 112 50.01 -37.01 -15.88
CA LEU A 112 50.34 -38.03 -16.91
C LEU A 112 50.03 -39.50 -16.61
N THR A 113 49.01 -40.01 -17.30
CA THR A 113 49.05 -41.12 -18.29
C THR A 113 47.71 -41.09 -19.05
N SER A 114 47.65 -40.51 -20.26
CA SER A 114 47.90 -41.10 -21.59
C SER A 114 46.63 -41.65 -22.30
N TRP A 115 46.13 -40.81 -23.24
CA TRP A 115 45.41 -41.05 -24.51
C TRP A 115 44.79 -42.43 -24.87
N CYS A 116 43.50 -42.42 -25.23
CA CYS A 116 43.02 -42.66 -26.61
C CYS A 116 41.57 -42.11 -26.78
N PRO A 117 41.21 -41.45 -27.90
CA PRO A 117 39.94 -40.77 -28.07
C PRO A 117 38.88 -41.66 -28.72
N VAL A 118 37.70 -41.75 -28.10
CA VAL A 118 36.48 -42.18 -28.81
C VAL A 118 35.58 -40.95 -28.87
N SER A 119 35.49 -40.39 -30.07
CA SER A 119 34.58 -39.33 -30.44
C SER A 119 33.14 -39.85 -30.39
N SER A 120 32.44 -39.52 -29.32
CA SER A 120 30.98 -39.43 -29.31
C SER A 120 30.59 -38.06 -28.74
N THR A 121 30.66 -37.03 -29.58
CA THR A 121 29.99 -35.76 -29.29
C THR A 121 28.49 -35.95 -29.42
N THR A 122 27.87 -36.57 -28.43
CA THR A 122 26.51 -36.18 -28.07
C THR A 122 26.63 -34.81 -27.44
N ILE A 123 26.43 -33.75 -28.23
CA ILE A 123 26.14 -32.43 -27.69
C ILE A 123 24.84 -32.61 -26.93
N PRO A 124 24.81 -32.51 -25.59
CA PRO A 124 23.56 -32.41 -24.90
C PRO A 124 22.93 -31.11 -25.41
N CYS A 125 21.74 -31.19 -25.99
CA CYS A 125 20.92 -30.01 -26.21
C CYS A 125 20.52 -29.51 -24.81
N PHE A 126 21.44 -28.84 -24.13
CA PHE A 126 21.08 -27.91 -23.09
C PHE A 126 20.29 -26.84 -23.82
N ILE A 127 18.96 -26.92 -23.71
CA ILE A 127 18.12 -25.74 -23.82
C ILE A 127 18.65 -24.83 -22.72
N ASN A 128 19.62 -23.98 -23.06
CA ASN A 128 19.96 -22.86 -22.21
C ASN A 128 18.63 -22.16 -21.90
N PRO A 129 18.32 -21.85 -20.63
CA PRO A 129 17.30 -20.85 -20.38
C PRO A 129 17.76 -19.62 -21.19
N LEU A 130 17.01 -19.32 -22.26
CA LEU A 130 17.24 -18.13 -23.08
C LEU A 130 17.21 -16.91 -22.13
N SER A 131 17.97 -15.87 -22.47
CA SER A 131 18.14 -14.70 -21.61
C SER A 131 16.79 -14.09 -21.20
N PRO A 132 16.73 -13.38 -20.05
CA PRO A 132 15.53 -12.66 -19.60
C PRO A 132 14.83 -11.85 -20.71
N ASP A 133 15.61 -11.30 -21.64
CA ASP A 133 15.13 -10.54 -22.79
C ASP A 133 14.22 -11.35 -23.74
N HIS A 134 14.42 -12.66 -23.86
CA HIS A 134 13.61 -13.51 -24.75
C HIS A 134 12.24 -13.85 -24.16
N ASP A 135 12.15 -14.05 -22.85
CA ASP A 135 10.87 -14.35 -22.20
C ASP A 135 9.97 -13.10 -22.19
N LEU A 136 10.53 -11.91 -22.00
CA LEU A 136 9.79 -10.65 -22.14
C LEU A 136 9.16 -10.48 -23.53
N VAL A 137 9.89 -10.80 -24.60
CA VAL A 137 9.34 -10.75 -25.98
C VAL A 137 8.18 -11.75 -26.18
N ILE A 138 8.23 -12.93 -25.54
CA ILE A 138 7.12 -13.90 -25.59
C ILE A 138 5.90 -13.34 -24.86
N ILE A 139 6.11 -12.81 -23.64
CA ILE A 139 5.03 -12.30 -22.79
C ILE A 139 4.37 -11.09 -23.45
N ASP A 140 5.17 -10.14 -23.95
CA ASP A 140 4.69 -8.95 -24.65
C ASP A 140 3.87 -9.32 -25.89
N ARG A 141 4.30 -10.31 -26.68
CA ARG A 141 3.47 -10.81 -27.80
C ARG A 141 2.14 -11.41 -27.35
N TYR A 142 2.16 -12.20 -26.28
CA TYR A 142 0.93 -12.79 -25.74
C TYR A 142 -0.02 -11.70 -25.24
N PHE A 143 0.52 -10.75 -24.47
CA PHE A 143 -0.19 -9.57 -23.99
C PHE A 143 -0.85 -8.81 -25.15
N GLU A 144 -0.13 -8.54 -26.24
CA GLU A 144 -0.73 -7.94 -27.45
C GLU A 144 -1.81 -8.81 -28.10
N SER A 145 -1.64 -10.14 -28.09
CA SER A 145 -2.62 -11.04 -28.70
C SER A 145 -3.95 -11.07 -27.97
N VAL A 146 -3.94 -10.84 -26.65
CA VAL A 146 -5.15 -10.82 -25.82
C VAL A 146 -5.72 -9.42 -25.61
N ARG A 147 -4.94 -8.35 -25.84
CA ARG A 147 -5.33 -6.95 -25.56
C ARG A 147 -6.70 -6.57 -26.14
N SER A 148 -6.97 -6.95 -27.38
CA SER A 148 -8.20 -6.55 -28.08
C SER A 148 -9.44 -7.32 -27.64
N ASP A 149 -9.29 -8.39 -26.86
CA ASP A 149 -10.40 -9.16 -26.31
C ASP A 149 -10.57 -8.81 -24.82
N PRO A 150 -11.64 -8.08 -24.44
CA PRO A 150 -11.86 -7.64 -23.06
C PRO A 150 -11.85 -8.76 -22.02
N GLU A 151 -12.32 -9.96 -22.37
CA GLU A 151 -12.37 -11.09 -21.44
C GLU A 151 -10.99 -11.72 -21.27
N GLU A 152 -10.22 -11.86 -22.35
CA GLU A 152 -8.87 -12.43 -22.28
C GLU A 152 -7.88 -11.48 -21.59
N ILE A 153 -7.93 -10.17 -21.89
CA ILE A 153 -7.09 -9.17 -21.22
C ILE A 153 -7.48 -9.03 -19.74
N ARG A 154 -8.77 -9.13 -19.40
CA ARG A 154 -9.21 -9.17 -18.01
C ARG A 154 -8.69 -10.40 -17.29
N ALA A 155 -8.76 -11.58 -17.92
CA ALA A 155 -8.23 -12.82 -17.33
C ALA A 155 -6.70 -12.75 -17.12
N PHE A 156 -5.98 -12.09 -18.03
CA PHE A 156 -4.56 -11.78 -17.84
C PHE A 156 -4.34 -10.94 -16.59
N PHE A 157 -5.03 -9.80 -16.46
CA PHE A 157 -4.86 -8.91 -15.31
C PHE A 157 -5.33 -9.49 -13.99
N TYR A 158 -6.40 -10.28 -13.99
CA TYR A 158 -6.91 -10.93 -12.79
C TYR A 158 -5.86 -11.89 -12.17
N THR A 159 -5.12 -12.60 -13.03
CA THR A 159 -4.06 -13.54 -12.58
C THR A 159 -2.70 -12.87 -12.36
N MET A 160 -2.49 -11.67 -12.89
CA MET A 160 -1.27 -10.90 -12.71
C MET A 160 -1.15 -10.42 -11.26
N PRO A 161 0.00 -10.63 -10.59
CA PRO A 161 0.32 -9.95 -9.34
C PRO A 161 0.38 -8.45 -9.58
N LYS A 162 -0.49 -7.68 -8.90
CA LYS A 162 -0.61 -6.22 -9.11
C LYS A 162 0.13 -5.36 -8.10
N GLY A 163 0.87 -6.00 -7.19
CA GLY A 163 1.60 -5.28 -6.15
C GLY A 163 0.64 -4.73 -5.11
N GLY A 164 0.33 -3.44 -5.21
CA GLY A 164 -0.47 -2.74 -4.22
C GLY A 164 -1.39 -1.68 -4.81
N ASP A 165 -2.46 -1.37 -4.09
CA ASP A 165 -3.36 -0.28 -4.37
C ASP A 165 -3.05 0.88 -3.42
N LEU A 166 -2.59 2.01 -3.98
CA LEU A 166 -2.03 3.14 -3.22
C LEU A 166 -3.00 4.31 -3.06
N HIS A 167 -4.11 4.28 -3.79
CA HIS A 167 -5.10 5.33 -3.76
C HIS A 167 -6.48 4.68 -3.75
N THR A 168 -6.96 4.43 -2.54
CA THR A 168 -8.30 3.92 -2.36
C THR A 168 -8.88 4.34 -1.01
N HIS A 169 -10.14 4.74 -1.01
CA HIS A 169 -10.85 5.19 0.17
C HIS A 169 -11.54 4.03 0.87
N LEU A 170 -11.40 3.96 2.19
CA LEU A 170 -11.97 2.89 2.99
C LEU A 170 -13.50 2.79 2.83
N SER A 171 -14.18 3.95 2.81
CA SER A 171 -15.64 4.06 2.80
C SER A 171 -16.27 3.65 1.48
N GLY A 172 -15.66 3.92 0.32
CA GLY A 172 -16.20 3.52 -0.97
C GLY A 172 -15.53 2.30 -1.60
N ASN A 173 -14.57 1.65 -0.95
CA ASN A 173 -13.99 0.39 -1.44
C ASN A 173 -14.98 -0.80 -1.35
N VAL A 174 -15.88 -0.79 -0.35
CA VAL A 174 -16.80 -1.91 -0.10
C VAL A 174 -17.98 -1.85 -1.06
N TYR A 175 -18.26 -2.96 -1.74
CA TYR A 175 -19.37 -3.02 -2.69
C TYR A 175 -20.70 -3.01 -1.92
N ALA A 176 -21.73 -2.41 -2.51
CA ALA A 176 -23.06 -2.33 -1.90
C ALA A 176 -23.61 -3.69 -1.45
N GLU A 177 -23.32 -4.78 -2.18
CA GLU A 177 -23.70 -6.13 -1.80
C GLU A 177 -23.04 -6.57 -0.48
N ASP A 178 -21.76 -6.25 -0.28
CA ASP A 178 -21.06 -6.53 0.97
C ASP A 178 -21.52 -5.59 2.10
N ILE A 179 -21.90 -4.34 1.78
CA ILE A 179 -22.53 -3.42 2.73
C ILE A 179 -23.83 -4.03 3.26
N ILE A 180 -24.67 -4.62 2.39
CA ILE A 180 -25.88 -5.35 2.79
C ILE A 180 -25.51 -6.49 3.75
N ASP A 181 -24.48 -7.26 3.44
CA ASP A 181 -24.04 -8.40 4.27
C ASP A 181 -23.47 -7.97 5.63
N ILE A 182 -22.68 -6.90 5.69
CA ILE A 182 -22.15 -6.34 6.94
C ILE A 182 -23.30 -5.77 7.79
N ALA A 183 -24.14 -4.93 7.19
CA ALA A 183 -25.30 -4.32 7.85
C ALA A 183 -26.27 -5.38 8.39
N ALA A 184 -26.52 -6.46 7.63
CA ALA A 184 -27.34 -7.58 8.07
C ALA A 184 -26.77 -8.29 9.31
N ARG A 185 -25.44 -8.50 9.38
CA ARG A 185 -24.78 -9.12 10.53
C ARG A 185 -24.88 -8.29 11.79
N HIS A 186 -24.88 -6.97 11.65
CA HIS A 186 -24.95 -6.02 12.76
C HIS A 186 -26.37 -5.51 13.06
N ASN A 187 -27.39 -6.07 12.42
CA ASN A 187 -28.81 -5.73 12.61
C ASN A 187 -29.17 -4.26 12.27
N LEU A 188 -28.49 -3.69 11.28
CA LEU A 188 -28.82 -2.35 10.79
C LEU A 188 -30.17 -2.36 10.05
N VAL A 189 -30.78 -1.18 10.00
CA VAL A 189 -32.05 -0.94 9.32
C VAL A 189 -31.86 0.10 8.24
N VAL A 190 -32.72 0.09 7.22
CA VAL A 190 -32.65 1.00 6.09
C VAL A 190 -34.01 1.61 5.83
N ASP A 191 -34.04 2.87 5.40
CA ASP A 191 -35.24 3.48 4.84
C ASP A 191 -35.41 3.07 3.37
N PRO A 192 -36.42 2.25 3.00
CA PRO A 192 -36.60 1.80 1.62
C PRO A 192 -36.87 2.92 0.62
N ALA A 193 -37.28 4.11 1.08
CA ALA A 193 -37.60 5.23 0.21
C ALA A 193 -36.35 6.01 -0.25
N THR A 194 -35.33 6.07 0.60
CA THR A 194 -34.12 6.90 0.38
C THR A 194 -32.86 6.07 0.24
N GLY A 195 -32.84 4.84 0.73
CA GLY A 195 -31.63 4.04 0.87
C GLY A 195 -30.79 4.41 2.08
N GLN A 196 -31.21 5.36 2.92
CA GLN A 196 -30.46 5.75 4.11
C GLN A 196 -30.36 4.58 5.10
N LEU A 197 -29.12 4.17 5.38
CA LEU A 197 -28.81 3.19 6.41
C LEU A 197 -28.90 3.85 7.79
N PHE A 198 -29.27 3.07 8.81
CA PHE A 198 -29.30 3.48 10.21
C PHE A 198 -28.79 2.34 11.09
N ASP A 199 -28.07 2.70 12.15
CA ASP A 199 -27.67 1.80 13.22
C ASP A 199 -28.43 2.14 14.52
N PRO A 200 -29.43 1.34 14.89
CA PRO A 200 -30.17 1.52 16.14
C PRO A 200 -29.33 1.38 17.41
N ALA A 201 -28.17 0.70 17.35
CA ALA A 201 -27.31 0.46 18.49
C ALA A 201 -26.44 1.68 18.82
N THR A 202 -25.91 2.37 17.81
CA THR A 202 -25.07 3.57 17.97
C THR A 202 -25.84 4.88 17.81
N GLY A 203 -27.01 4.84 17.17
CA GLY A 203 -27.80 6.04 16.85
C GLY A 203 -27.33 6.76 15.58
N GLN A 204 -26.56 6.08 14.73
CA GLN A 204 -26.02 6.65 13.50
C GLN A 204 -26.99 6.49 12.32
N PRO A 205 -26.95 7.40 11.31
CA PRO A 205 -26.11 8.60 11.28
C PRO A 205 -26.64 9.67 12.26
N SER A 206 -25.71 10.38 12.90
CA SER A 206 -26.04 11.42 13.88
C SER A 206 -26.80 12.59 13.23
N GLY A 207 -27.75 13.17 13.96
CA GLY A 207 -28.55 14.31 13.49
C GLY A 207 -29.65 13.98 12.48
N VAL A 208 -29.75 12.72 12.02
CA VAL A 208 -30.81 12.27 11.11
C VAL A 208 -31.89 11.53 11.89
N GLN A 209 -33.14 11.97 11.76
CA GLN A 209 -34.26 11.30 12.43
C GLN A 209 -34.62 9.99 11.71
N MET A 210 -34.41 8.85 12.37
CA MET A 210 -34.83 7.54 11.86
C MET A 210 -36.37 7.49 11.69
N PRO A 211 -36.89 7.27 10.46
CA PRO A 211 -38.31 7.24 10.22
C PRO A 211 -38.93 5.93 10.71
N ALA A 212 -40.24 5.93 11.00
CA ALA A 212 -40.96 4.71 11.39
C ALA A 212 -41.09 3.67 10.27
N SER A 213 -40.76 4.04 9.02
CA SER A 213 -40.83 3.21 7.81
C SER A 213 -39.60 2.33 7.57
N VAL A 214 -38.55 2.45 8.39
CA VAL A 214 -37.35 1.63 8.21
C VAL A 214 -37.64 0.14 8.31
N VAL A 215 -36.88 -0.65 7.57
CA VAL A 215 -36.93 -2.11 7.59
C VAL A 215 -35.56 -2.69 7.91
N PRO A 216 -35.46 -3.89 8.51
CA PRO A 216 -34.18 -4.58 8.64
C PRO A 216 -33.52 -4.76 7.27
N VAL A 217 -32.21 -4.53 7.17
CA VAL A 217 -31.48 -4.70 5.89
C VAL A 217 -31.60 -6.14 5.36
N THR A 218 -31.75 -7.13 6.25
CA THR A 218 -32.02 -8.54 5.89
C THR A 218 -33.26 -8.75 5.02
N ALA A 219 -34.20 -7.78 4.98
CA ALA A 219 -35.33 -7.82 4.07
C ALA A 219 -34.90 -7.86 2.59
N ALA A 220 -33.75 -7.29 2.24
CA ALA A 220 -33.21 -7.25 0.88
C ALA A 220 -33.03 -8.65 0.28
N TYR A 221 -32.61 -9.65 1.06
CA TYR A 221 -32.42 -11.04 0.57
C TYR A 221 -33.71 -11.72 0.09
N SER A 222 -34.88 -11.22 0.50
CA SER A 222 -36.19 -11.75 0.11
C SER A 222 -37.01 -10.80 -0.75
N ASN A 223 -36.48 -9.60 -1.02
CA ASN A 223 -37.15 -8.55 -1.78
C ASN A 223 -36.19 -7.96 -2.82
N ALA A 224 -36.26 -8.50 -4.05
CA ALA A 224 -35.40 -8.08 -5.15
C ALA A 224 -35.51 -6.58 -5.47
N THR A 225 -36.71 -5.99 -5.34
CA THR A 225 -36.89 -4.54 -5.57
C THR A 225 -36.14 -3.70 -4.54
N LEU A 226 -36.15 -4.10 -3.27
CA LEU A 226 -35.36 -3.42 -2.25
C LEU A 226 -33.87 -3.63 -2.51
N TYR A 227 -33.43 -4.86 -2.76
CA TYR A 227 -32.03 -5.16 -3.05
C TYR A 227 -31.49 -4.32 -4.22
N ASP A 228 -32.22 -4.28 -5.33
CA ASP A 228 -31.82 -3.52 -6.51
C ASP A 228 -31.78 -2.02 -6.25
N ALA A 229 -32.76 -1.50 -5.49
CA ALA A 229 -32.77 -0.10 -5.08
C ALA A 229 -31.56 0.26 -4.21
N LEU A 230 -31.22 -0.58 -3.22
CA LEU A 230 -30.07 -0.34 -2.34
C LEU A 230 -28.76 -0.35 -3.11
N VAL A 231 -28.52 -1.36 -3.95
CA VAL A 231 -27.28 -1.40 -4.71
C VAL A 231 -27.20 -0.23 -5.71
N GLY A 232 -28.30 0.15 -6.34
CA GLY A 232 -28.33 1.32 -7.22
C GLY A 232 -28.08 2.65 -6.48
N SER A 233 -28.61 2.82 -5.26
CA SER A 233 -28.38 4.03 -4.46
C SER A 233 -27.02 4.09 -3.80
N TRP A 234 -26.41 2.93 -3.52
CA TRP A 234 -25.12 2.81 -2.83
C TRP A 234 -23.94 2.60 -3.78
N SER A 235 -24.13 2.85 -5.08
CA SER A 235 -23.08 2.74 -6.07
C SER A 235 -23.41 3.54 -7.34
N MET A 236 -22.53 3.45 -8.31
CA MET A 236 -22.70 3.94 -9.67
C MET A 236 -23.40 2.90 -10.58
N ARG A 237 -23.85 1.76 -10.01
CA ARG A 237 -24.64 0.75 -10.72
C ARG A 237 -25.96 1.38 -11.16
N ASP A 238 -26.21 1.36 -12.47
CA ASP A 238 -27.39 1.96 -13.11
C ASP A 238 -27.46 3.50 -13.04
N TYR A 239 -26.33 4.18 -12.77
CA TYR A 239 -26.26 5.64 -12.95
C TYR A 239 -26.55 6.00 -14.42
N ILE A 240 -27.55 6.87 -14.63
CA ILE A 240 -27.91 7.40 -15.94
C ILE A 240 -27.72 8.92 -15.91
N PRO A 241 -26.83 9.48 -16.75
CA PRO A 241 -26.68 10.93 -16.87
C PRO A 241 -28.01 11.62 -17.18
N GLY A 242 -28.38 12.62 -16.38
CA GLY A 242 -29.62 13.37 -16.58
C GLY A 242 -30.10 14.11 -15.34
N ASN A 243 -30.80 13.40 -14.45
CA ASN A 243 -31.45 14.01 -13.27
C ASN A 243 -30.46 14.55 -12.23
N GLN A 244 -29.23 14.03 -12.22
CA GLN A 244 -28.09 14.46 -11.40
C GLN A 244 -26.77 14.15 -12.13
N SER A 245 -25.69 14.84 -11.78
CA SER A 245 -24.36 14.54 -12.33
C SER A 245 -23.76 13.27 -11.72
N GLY A 246 -22.71 12.72 -12.33
CA GLY A 246 -22.02 11.55 -11.79
C GLY A 246 -21.29 11.90 -10.50
N HIS A 247 -20.71 13.10 -10.45
CA HIS A 247 -20.15 13.74 -9.26
C HIS A 247 -21.18 13.80 -8.11
N ASP A 248 -22.40 14.28 -8.35
CA ASP A 248 -23.43 14.35 -7.30
C ASP A 248 -23.87 12.97 -6.79
N GLN A 249 -24.04 11.98 -7.68
CA GLN A 249 -24.41 10.61 -7.29
C GLN A 249 -23.30 9.96 -6.45
N PHE A 250 -22.05 10.15 -6.87
CA PHE A 250 -20.88 9.61 -6.20
C PHE A 250 -20.77 10.17 -4.77
N PHE A 251 -20.68 11.50 -4.62
CA PHE A 251 -20.53 12.11 -3.30
C PHE A 251 -21.77 11.92 -2.40
N GLY A 252 -22.97 11.87 -2.99
CA GLY A 252 -24.20 11.58 -2.25
C GLY A 252 -24.29 10.16 -1.69
N THR A 253 -23.49 9.22 -2.19
CA THR A 253 -23.52 7.82 -1.73
C THR A 253 -22.99 7.68 -0.30
N PHE A 254 -21.95 8.44 0.07
CA PHE A 254 -21.28 8.28 1.36
C PHE A 254 -22.21 8.53 2.55
N ASP A 255 -23.05 9.57 2.49
CA ASP A 255 -24.04 9.87 3.55
C ASP A 255 -25.04 8.72 3.76
N LEU A 256 -25.41 8.01 2.68
CA LEU A 256 -26.37 6.91 2.75
C LEU A 256 -25.80 5.68 3.48
N ILE A 257 -24.49 5.44 3.34
CA ILE A 257 -23.83 4.22 3.81
C ILE A 257 -22.97 4.43 5.07
N ASP A 258 -22.75 5.68 5.50
CA ASP A 258 -21.89 6.05 6.64
C ASP A 258 -22.01 5.13 7.88
N PRO A 259 -23.20 4.68 8.33
CA PRO A 259 -23.30 3.80 9.49
C PRO A 259 -22.52 2.49 9.40
N VAL A 260 -22.24 1.97 8.19
CA VAL A 260 -21.44 0.73 8.03
C VAL A 260 -19.98 0.94 8.45
N THR A 261 -19.47 2.18 8.37
CA THR A 261 -18.09 2.55 8.72
C THR A 261 -17.80 2.41 10.22
N TYR A 262 -18.84 2.28 11.06
CA TYR A 262 -18.68 1.95 12.48
C TYR A 262 -18.23 0.49 12.72
N TYR A 263 -18.24 -0.34 11.67
CA TYR A 263 -17.82 -1.74 11.70
C TYR A 263 -16.55 -1.97 10.85
N ASN A 264 -15.57 -1.08 11.00
CA ASN A 264 -14.36 -1.08 10.18
C ASN A 264 -13.56 -2.40 10.21
N GLY A 265 -13.59 -3.17 11.30
CA GLY A 265 -12.98 -4.51 11.31
C GLY A 265 -13.53 -5.43 10.22
N ASP A 266 -14.85 -5.46 10.05
CA ASP A 266 -15.52 -6.23 8.99
C ASP A 266 -15.28 -5.64 7.60
N VAL A 267 -15.39 -4.32 7.46
CA VAL A 267 -15.15 -3.59 6.21
C VAL A 267 -13.73 -3.89 5.69
N ILE A 268 -12.70 -3.68 6.52
CA ILE A 268 -11.31 -3.90 6.14
C ILE A 268 -11.05 -5.39 5.85
N ALA A 269 -11.67 -6.31 6.60
CA ALA A 269 -11.55 -7.74 6.32
C ALA A 269 -12.12 -8.13 4.95
N THR A 270 -13.27 -7.55 4.57
CA THR A 270 -13.86 -7.72 3.23
C THR A 270 -12.92 -7.19 2.15
N ILE A 271 -12.34 -6.00 2.35
CA ILE A 271 -11.39 -5.39 1.41
C ILE A 271 -10.13 -6.27 1.25
N ARG A 272 -9.55 -6.78 2.35
CA ARG A 272 -8.41 -7.73 2.31
C ARG A 272 -8.73 -8.97 1.50
N ASN A 273 -9.93 -9.53 1.66
CA ASN A 273 -10.33 -10.73 0.94
C ASN A 273 -10.42 -10.47 -0.57
N ARG A 274 -11.05 -9.37 -0.97
CA ARG A 274 -11.17 -8.98 -2.39
C ARG A 274 -9.81 -8.70 -3.01
N ALA A 275 -8.95 -7.95 -2.31
CA ALA A 275 -7.59 -7.72 -2.75
C ALA A 275 -6.80 -9.03 -2.97
N ALA A 276 -6.98 -10.02 -2.09
CA ALA A 276 -6.35 -11.33 -2.26
C ALA A 276 -6.88 -12.07 -3.49
N ASP A 277 -8.19 -12.05 -3.73
CA ASP A 277 -8.84 -12.67 -4.90
C ASP A 277 -8.32 -12.07 -6.21
N GLU A 278 -7.95 -10.79 -6.19
CA GLU A 278 -7.36 -10.05 -7.30
C GLU A 278 -5.83 -10.06 -7.34
N ASN A 279 -5.12 -10.90 -6.57
CA ASN A 279 -3.66 -10.92 -6.54
C ASN A 279 -2.97 -9.59 -6.16
N ILE A 280 -3.63 -8.79 -5.34
CA ILE A 280 -3.05 -7.62 -4.65
C ILE A 280 -2.45 -8.12 -3.33
N GLN A 281 -1.33 -7.56 -2.87
CA GLN A 281 -0.68 -7.91 -1.58
C GLN A 281 -0.55 -6.73 -0.63
N TYR A 282 -0.76 -5.52 -1.12
CA TYR A 282 -0.54 -4.32 -0.34
C TYR A 282 -1.65 -3.30 -0.59
N LEU A 283 -2.14 -2.66 0.46
CA LEU A 283 -3.17 -1.63 0.40
C LEU A 283 -2.75 -0.45 1.28
N GLU A 284 -2.91 0.76 0.76
CA GLU A 284 -2.93 2.01 1.53
C GLU A 284 -4.36 2.56 1.53
N LEU A 285 -5.11 2.24 2.59
CA LEU A 285 -6.52 2.64 2.71
C LEU A 285 -6.59 4.05 3.30
N MET A 286 -7.18 4.98 2.55
CA MET A 286 -7.46 6.31 3.05
C MET A 286 -8.65 6.25 4.00
N THR A 287 -8.51 6.84 5.19
CA THR A 287 -9.55 6.82 6.20
C THR A 287 -9.45 8.01 7.13
N SER A 288 -10.59 8.47 7.60
CA SER A 288 -10.73 9.37 8.74
C SER A 288 -11.74 8.77 9.74
N GLN A 289 -11.64 9.19 11.00
CA GLN A 289 -12.62 8.82 12.02
C GLN A 289 -13.35 10.06 12.52
N THR A 290 -14.67 9.98 12.52
CA THR A 290 -15.60 11.04 12.92
C THR A 290 -15.83 11.04 14.44
N ASP A 291 -14.84 11.47 15.22
CA ASP A 291 -15.08 12.05 16.57
C ASP A 291 -15.63 13.49 16.42
N THR A 292 -16.52 13.69 15.45
CA THR A 292 -16.86 14.99 14.87
C THR A 292 -17.38 15.96 15.91
N GLU A 293 -18.25 15.51 16.82
CA GLU A 293 -18.85 16.38 17.84
C GLU A 293 -17.81 16.90 18.85
N GLN A 294 -16.95 16.04 19.41
CA GLN A 294 -15.92 16.46 20.36
C GLN A 294 -14.84 17.32 19.71
N VAL A 295 -14.44 16.98 18.49
CA VAL A 295 -13.51 17.82 17.71
C VAL A 295 -14.14 19.18 17.44
N HIS A 296 -15.42 19.24 17.07
CA HIS A 296 -16.14 20.50 16.88
C HIS A 296 -16.21 21.34 18.15
N GLU A 297 -16.44 20.73 19.32
CA GLU A 297 -16.43 21.44 20.61
C GLU A 297 -15.06 22.07 20.90
N ILE A 298 -13.98 21.32 20.70
CA ILE A 298 -12.60 21.82 20.88
C ILE A 298 -12.30 22.96 19.90
N VAL A 299 -12.61 22.75 18.62
CA VAL A 299 -12.41 23.75 17.57
C VAL A 299 -13.21 25.02 17.86
N ALA A 300 -14.45 24.91 18.35
CA ALA A 300 -15.28 26.05 18.73
C ALA A 300 -14.74 26.82 19.94
N ALA A 301 -14.02 26.16 20.85
CA ALA A 301 -13.43 26.76 22.04
C ALA A 301 -12.10 27.50 21.79
N VAL A 302 -11.48 27.32 20.61
CA VAL A 302 -10.20 27.93 20.23
C VAL A 302 -10.41 29.01 19.16
N ASP A 303 -9.88 30.20 19.43
CA ASP A 303 -9.82 31.30 18.45
C ASP A 303 -8.76 31.00 17.38
N TRP A 304 -9.04 31.42 16.13
CA TRP A 304 -8.08 31.32 15.03
C TRP A 304 -6.86 32.21 15.27
N ASP A 305 -5.66 31.67 15.03
CA ASP A 305 -4.40 32.40 15.03
C ASP A 305 -3.65 32.10 13.71
N ASP A 306 -3.26 33.15 12.98
CA ASP A 306 -2.49 33.02 11.73
C ASP A 306 -1.10 32.43 11.96
N ASN A 307 -0.60 32.41 13.21
CA ASN A 307 0.58 31.66 13.59
C ASN A 307 0.22 30.19 13.85
N PHE A 308 0.46 29.33 12.85
CA PHE A 308 0.16 27.90 12.95
C PHE A 308 0.82 27.17 14.12
N SER A 309 1.95 27.66 14.64
CA SER A 309 2.56 27.10 15.86
C SER A 309 1.75 27.40 17.11
N VAL A 310 1.14 28.58 17.19
CA VAL A 310 0.22 28.95 18.27
C VAL A 310 -1.09 28.19 18.09
N MET A 311 -1.64 28.15 16.86
CA MET A 311 -2.87 27.41 16.55
C MET A 311 -2.75 25.93 16.94
N ARG A 312 -1.66 25.27 16.54
CA ARG A 312 -1.35 23.88 16.91
C ARG A 312 -1.33 23.70 18.43
N LYS A 313 -0.60 24.56 19.14
CA LYS A 313 -0.48 24.47 20.60
C LYS A 313 -1.84 24.63 21.27
N ASN A 314 -2.64 25.62 20.86
CA ASN A 314 -3.94 25.90 21.46
C ASN A 314 -4.91 24.74 21.28
N LEU A 315 -4.97 24.13 20.09
CA LEU A 315 -5.82 22.96 19.84
C LEU A 315 -5.42 21.75 20.70
N LEU A 316 -4.13 21.46 20.81
CA LEU A 316 -3.64 20.36 21.65
C LEU A 316 -3.91 20.61 23.14
N ASP A 317 -3.62 21.82 23.64
CA ASP A 317 -3.89 22.22 25.02
C ASP A 317 -5.41 22.22 25.35
N ALA A 318 -6.26 22.42 24.34
CA ALA A 318 -7.72 22.37 24.47
C ALA A 318 -8.30 20.94 24.47
N GLY A 319 -7.46 19.91 24.33
CA GLY A 319 -7.86 18.50 24.49
C GLY A 319 -7.79 17.66 23.20
N LEU A 320 -7.33 18.22 22.08
CA LEU A 320 -7.24 17.46 20.82
C LEU A 320 -6.29 16.25 20.94
N ASP A 321 -5.27 16.37 21.80
CA ASP A 321 -4.28 15.31 22.07
C ASP A 321 -4.93 14.02 22.62
N GLU A 322 -5.95 14.14 23.49
CA GLU A 322 -6.65 12.99 24.04
C GLU A 322 -7.50 12.26 22.99
N ILE A 323 -8.05 13.01 22.03
CA ILE A 323 -8.79 12.47 20.88
C ILE A 323 -7.83 11.70 19.97
N ILE A 324 -6.68 12.29 19.65
CA ILE A 324 -5.62 11.68 18.84
C ILE A 324 -5.21 10.33 19.45
N ASP A 325 -4.93 10.29 20.75
CA ASP A 325 -4.52 9.06 21.44
C ASP A 325 -5.58 7.95 21.37
N ARG A 326 -6.87 8.30 21.42
CA ARG A 326 -7.95 7.31 21.19
C ARG A 326 -7.92 6.80 19.76
N LYS A 327 -7.82 7.70 18.78
CA LYS A 327 -7.80 7.34 17.35
C LYS A 327 -6.61 6.44 17.01
N VAL A 328 -5.42 6.68 17.57
CA VAL A 328 -4.25 5.80 17.43
C VAL A 328 -4.60 4.38 17.87
N ARG A 329 -5.15 4.21 19.09
CA ARG A 329 -5.56 2.90 19.59
C ARG A 329 -6.65 2.24 18.74
N THR A 330 -7.57 3.03 18.20
CA THR A 330 -8.64 2.52 17.33
C THR A 330 -8.08 1.95 16.02
N HIS A 331 -7.11 2.61 15.37
CA HIS A 331 -6.51 2.08 14.13
C HIS A 331 -5.70 0.79 14.37
N GLU A 332 -4.95 0.73 15.47
CA GLU A 332 -4.27 -0.51 15.89
C GLU A 332 -5.27 -1.64 16.17
N PHE A 333 -6.43 -1.31 16.75
CA PHE A 333 -7.51 -2.26 16.97
C PHE A 333 -8.08 -2.77 15.64
N TYR A 334 -8.42 -1.88 14.70
CA TYR A 334 -8.98 -2.26 13.39
C TYR A 334 -8.02 -3.10 12.55
N ASP A 335 -6.71 -2.79 12.56
CA ASP A 335 -5.73 -3.63 11.85
C ASP A 335 -5.73 -5.07 12.38
N ARG A 336 -5.70 -5.24 13.71
CA ARG A 336 -5.75 -6.56 14.35
C ARG A 336 -7.08 -7.27 14.11
N GLU A 337 -8.21 -6.59 14.34
CA GLU A 337 -9.53 -7.19 14.20
C GLU A 337 -9.80 -7.63 12.76
N SER A 338 -9.50 -6.75 11.80
CA SER A 338 -9.69 -7.07 10.38
C SER A 338 -8.81 -8.24 9.91
N TRP A 339 -7.58 -8.35 10.44
CA TRP A 339 -6.73 -9.51 10.16
C TRP A 339 -7.32 -10.80 10.72
N GLU A 340 -7.96 -10.77 11.89
CA GLU A 340 -8.60 -11.98 12.45
C GLU A 340 -9.83 -12.41 11.65
N LEU A 341 -10.64 -11.45 11.21
CA LEU A 341 -11.85 -11.67 10.42
C LEU A 341 -11.56 -12.04 8.95
N ALA A 342 -10.38 -11.70 8.43
CA ALA A 342 -10.00 -12.01 7.06
C ALA A 342 -9.87 -13.52 6.80
N SER A 343 -10.17 -13.91 5.56
CA SER A 343 -9.91 -15.25 5.05
C SER A 343 -8.40 -15.59 5.11
N PRO A 344 -8.01 -16.88 5.03
CA PRO A 344 -6.60 -17.25 4.99
C PRO A 344 -5.79 -16.56 3.87
N ALA A 345 -6.42 -16.27 2.73
CA ALA A 345 -5.77 -15.52 1.65
C ALA A 345 -5.69 -14.02 1.98
N GLY A 346 -6.78 -13.43 2.50
CA GLY A 346 -6.83 -12.02 2.92
C GLY A 346 -5.83 -11.69 4.04
N LYS A 347 -5.51 -12.64 4.92
CA LYS A 347 -4.46 -12.48 5.95
C LYS A 347 -3.05 -12.26 5.38
N ASN A 348 -2.82 -12.58 4.11
CA ASN A 348 -1.55 -12.32 3.42
C ASN A 348 -1.52 -10.95 2.73
N VAL A 349 -2.62 -10.18 2.75
CA VAL A 349 -2.66 -8.81 2.26
C VAL A 349 -2.25 -7.87 3.38
N THR A 350 -1.16 -7.14 3.19
CA THR A 350 -0.70 -6.12 4.13
C THR A 350 -1.53 -4.85 3.92
N VAL A 351 -2.04 -4.28 5.01
CA VAL A 351 -2.81 -3.03 4.99
C VAL A 351 -2.05 -1.98 5.80
N ARG A 352 -1.98 -0.77 5.26
CA ARG A 352 -1.61 0.44 5.98
C ARG A 352 -2.67 1.50 5.71
N TYR A 353 -2.69 2.53 6.53
CA TYR A 353 -3.66 3.60 6.43
C TYR A 353 -3.01 4.93 6.04
N ILE A 354 -3.75 5.72 5.29
CA ILE A 354 -3.46 7.12 5.03
C ILE A 354 -4.52 7.93 5.77
N TYR A 355 -4.12 8.75 6.73
CA TYR A 355 -5.10 9.51 7.49
C TYR A 355 -5.55 10.73 6.69
N GLU A 356 -6.86 10.88 6.53
CA GLU A 356 -7.43 11.93 5.70
C GLU A 356 -7.67 13.22 6.49
N ALA A 357 -7.50 14.35 5.82
CA ALA A 357 -8.04 15.64 6.25
C ALA A 357 -9.04 16.13 5.20
N LEU A 358 -10.22 16.57 5.65
CA LEU A 358 -11.29 17.05 4.77
C LEU A 358 -11.10 18.53 4.45
N ARG A 359 -11.12 18.86 3.16
CA ARG A 359 -10.73 20.18 2.63
C ARG A 359 -11.88 21.18 2.40
N PHE A 360 -13.12 20.71 2.44
CA PHE A 360 -14.35 21.51 2.18
C PHE A 360 -14.94 22.14 3.45
N TYR A 361 -14.20 22.11 4.56
CA TYR A 361 -14.58 22.81 5.79
C TYR A 361 -13.95 24.20 5.86
N PRO A 362 -14.43 25.10 6.74
CA PRO A 362 -13.72 26.35 6.98
C PRO A 362 -12.30 26.10 7.52
N LYS A 363 -11.39 27.03 7.22
CA LYS A 363 -9.95 26.91 7.52
C LYS A 363 -9.57 26.42 8.92
N LYS A 364 -10.36 26.73 9.95
CA LYS A 364 -10.05 26.35 11.34
C LYS A 364 -10.24 24.85 11.54
N GLU A 365 -11.33 24.32 11.02
CA GLU A 365 -11.68 22.91 10.99
C GLU A 365 -10.69 22.14 10.10
N VAL A 366 -10.33 22.68 8.93
CA VAL A 366 -9.30 22.07 8.05
C VAL A 366 -7.96 21.95 8.77
N PHE A 367 -7.50 23.02 9.44
CA PHE A 367 -6.26 22.97 10.21
C PHE A 367 -6.32 21.94 11.34
N ALA A 368 -7.45 21.81 12.04
CA ALA A 368 -7.63 20.82 13.09
C ALA A 368 -7.66 19.37 12.53
N ASN A 369 -8.23 19.15 11.34
CA ASN A 369 -8.22 17.87 10.65
C ASN A 369 -6.79 17.50 10.21
N LEU A 370 -6.07 18.44 9.60
CA LEU A 370 -4.67 18.26 9.23
C LEU A 370 -3.79 17.96 10.44
N LEU A 371 -3.95 18.71 11.54
CA LEU A 371 -3.19 18.47 12.77
C LEU A 371 -3.43 17.06 13.33
N GLN A 372 -4.68 16.59 13.34
CA GLN A 372 -4.99 15.22 13.73
C GLN A 372 -4.30 14.22 12.80
N ALA A 373 -4.39 14.41 11.49
CA ALA A 373 -3.79 13.51 10.51
C ALA A 373 -2.28 13.36 10.74
N PHE A 374 -1.57 14.48 10.89
CA PHE A 374 -0.12 14.48 11.14
C PHE A 374 0.24 13.86 12.50
N GLU A 375 -0.46 14.20 13.57
CA GLU A 375 -0.20 13.61 14.91
C GLU A 375 -0.48 12.10 14.95
N ILE A 376 -1.53 11.65 14.26
CA ILE A 376 -1.87 10.21 14.19
C ILE A 376 -0.84 9.47 13.35
N ALA A 377 -0.48 9.97 12.17
CA ALA A 377 0.53 9.35 11.31
C ALA A 377 1.92 9.32 11.97
N ASP A 378 2.21 10.27 12.86
CA ASP A 378 3.46 10.28 13.62
C ASP A 378 3.50 9.23 14.76
N ARG A 379 2.35 8.95 15.37
CA ARG A 379 2.25 8.11 16.59
C ARG A 379 1.78 6.69 16.31
N CYS A 380 1.04 6.45 15.23
CA CYS A 380 0.39 5.17 14.95
C CYS A 380 1.20 4.34 13.93
N PRO A 381 1.75 3.18 14.31
CA PRO A 381 2.61 2.39 13.42
C PRO A 381 1.95 1.89 12.13
N VAL A 382 0.62 1.80 12.09
CA VAL A 382 -0.14 1.32 10.93
C VAL A 382 -0.62 2.46 10.02
N VAL A 383 -0.48 3.71 10.43
CA VAL A 383 -0.79 4.91 9.63
C VAL A 383 0.52 5.45 9.05
N VAL A 384 0.65 5.46 7.74
CA VAL A 384 1.95 5.68 7.05
C VAL A 384 2.07 7.02 6.33
N GLY A 385 1.00 7.80 6.33
CA GLY A 385 0.97 9.11 5.73
C GLY A 385 -0.37 9.80 5.91
N ILE A 386 -0.50 10.95 5.26
CA ILE A 386 -1.72 11.75 5.24
C ILE A 386 -2.12 12.10 3.81
N ASN A 387 -3.41 12.36 3.61
CA ASN A 387 -3.93 12.92 2.37
C ASN A 387 -4.95 14.03 2.66
N LEU A 388 -4.94 15.09 1.84
CA LEU A 388 -5.99 16.10 1.83
C LEU A 388 -7.05 15.69 0.80
N VAL A 389 -8.25 15.36 1.27
CA VAL A 389 -9.31 14.71 0.47
C VAL A 389 -10.62 15.51 0.54
N GLY A 390 -11.61 15.08 -0.25
CA GLY A 390 -12.93 15.70 -0.37
C GLY A 390 -13.06 16.55 -1.64
N ASP A 391 -14.29 16.94 -1.98
CA ASP A 391 -14.62 17.62 -3.24
C ASP A 391 -13.72 18.84 -3.49
N GLU A 392 -12.82 18.71 -4.47
CA GLU A 392 -11.86 19.76 -4.84
C GLU A 392 -12.57 20.97 -5.49
N ALA A 393 -13.81 20.80 -5.97
CA ALA A 393 -14.63 21.87 -6.54
C ALA A 393 -15.40 22.69 -5.49
N ASP A 394 -15.45 22.26 -4.23
CA ASP A 394 -16.13 23.00 -3.16
C ASP A 394 -15.51 24.40 -2.93
N ASP A 395 -16.31 25.32 -2.39
CA ASP A 395 -15.91 26.72 -2.22
C ASP A 395 -14.69 26.89 -1.30
N TYR A 396 -14.64 26.21 -0.15
CA TYR A 396 -13.46 26.29 0.72
C TYR A 396 -12.27 25.57 0.10
N SER A 397 -12.50 24.45 -0.58
CA SER A 397 -11.45 23.68 -1.27
C SER A 397 -10.65 24.52 -2.24
N ARG A 398 -11.33 25.38 -3.02
CA ARG A 398 -10.74 26.27 -4.03
C ARG A 398 -10.23 27.56 -3.43
N THR A 399 -11.07 28.29 -2.69
CA THR A 399 -10.74 29.64 -2.23
C THR A 399 -9.63 29.67 -1.19
N ASP A 400 -9.51 28.62 -0.35
CA ASP A 400 -8.46 28.48 0.66
C ASP A 400 -7.32 27.52 0.23
N TYR A 401 -7.26 27.05 -1.03
CA TYR A 401 -6.29 26.03 -1.46
C TYR A 401 -4.84 26.39 -1.14
N HIS A 402 -4.42 27.62 -1.46
CA HIS A 402 -3.08 28.12 -1.13
C HIS A 402 -2.81 28.04 0.37
N LEU A 403 -3.78 28.45 1.19
CA LEU A 403 -3.69 28.39 2.64
C LEU A 403 -3.60 26.93 3.12
N HIS A 404 -4.38 26.02 2.56
CA HIS A 404 -4.29 24.58 2.87
C HIS A 404 -2.88 24.04 2.61
N MET A 405 -2.24 24.42 1.50
CA MET A 405 -0.86 24.01 1.21
C MET A 405 0.14 24.62 2.18
N GLU A 406 -0.07 25.86 2.63
CA GLU A 406 0.76 26.49 3.67
C GLU A 406 0.61 25.77 5.03
N MET A 407 -0.61 25.40 5.42
CA MET A 407 -0.88 24.63 6.63
C MET A 407 -0.16 23.27 6.59
N VAL A 408 -0.27 22.56 5.47
CA VAL A 408 0.41 21.27 5.25
C VAL A 408 1.93 21.46 5.27
N SER A 409 2.46 22.49 4.60
CA SER A 409 3.90 22.77 4.61
C SER A 409 4.43 23.04 6.03
N TYR A 410 3.67 23.75 6.86
CA TYR A 410 4.02 23.98 8.25
C TYR A 410 4.03 22.66 9.03
N LEU A 411 2.96 21.87 8.96
CA LEU A 411 2.87 20.60 9.69
C LEU A 411 3.94 19.61 9.23
N ALA A 412 4.19 19.46 7.92
CA ALA A 412 5.27 18.64 7.40
C ALA A 412 6.67 19.06 7.92
N SER A 413 6.86 20.35 8.23
CA SER A 413 8.11 20.82 8.87
C SER A 413 8.24 20.41 10.34
N VAL A 414 7.11 20.21 11.02
CA VAL A 414 7.03 19.76 12.42
C VAL A 414 7.13 18.23 12.52
N TYR A 415 6.58 17.51 11.55
CA TYR A 415 6.55 16.04 11.48
C TYR A 415 7.27 15.52 10.22
N PRO A 416 8.60 15.66 10.11
CA PRO A 416 9.34 15.38 8.87
C PRO A 416 9.35 13.91 8.43
N GLN A 417 8.90 12.98 9.27
CA GLN A 417 8.75 11.56 8.99
C GLN A 417 7.40 11.19 8.38
N VAL A 418 6.40 12.08 8.47
CA VAL A 418 5.06 11.81 7.93
C VAL A 418 5.06 12.04 6.42
N SER A 419 4.69 11.02 5.67
CA SER A 419 4.55 11.10 4.22
C SER A 419 3.28 11.85 3.83
N VAL A 420 3.32 12.62 2.74
CA VAL A 420 2.21 13.50 2.32
C VAL A 420 1.83 13.20 0.88
N SER A 421 0.62 12.70 0.66
CA SER A 421 -0.04 12.69 -0.66
C SER A 421 -1.11 13.77 -0.72
N HIS A 422 -1.50 14.19 -1.91
CA HIS A 422 -2.62 15.12 -2.12
C HIS A 422 -3.51 14.62 -3.23
N HIS A 423 -4.83 14.72 -3.06
CA HIS A 423 -5.72 14.93 -4.19
C HIS A 423 -5.45 16.33 -4.75
N ALA A 424 -5.00 16.38 -6.00
CA ALA A 424 -4.71 17.65 -6.64
C ALA A 424 -4.99 17.58 -8.15
N GLY A 425 -5.74 18.57 -8.61
CA GLY A 425 -6.10 18.68 -10.02
C GLY A 425 -7.10 17.63 -10.47
N GLU A 426 -7.94 17.12 -9.57
CA GLU A 426 -9.17 16.39 -9.89
C GLU A 426 -10.26 17.39 -10.33
N LEU A 427 -9.93 18.19 -11.34
CA LEU A 427 -10.73 19.30 -11.82
C LEU A 427 -10.77 19.30 -13.33
N THR A 428 -11.86 19.82 -13.90
CA THR A 428 -12.04 19.94 -15.34
C THR A 428 -12.80 21.21 -15.72
N TYR A 429 -12.70 21.61 -16.98
CA TYR A 429 -13.44 22.74 -17.52
C TYR A 429 -14.96 22.56 -17.34
N GLY A 430 -15.62 23.58 -16.82
CA GLY A 430 -17.07 23.58 -16.58
C GLY A 430 -17.49 23.09 -15.19
N LEU A 431 -16.60 22.39 -14.47
CA LEU A 431 -16.81 22.07 -13.05
C LEU A 431 -16.47 23.26 -12.15
N VAL A 432 -15.38 23.96 -12.47
CA VAL A 432 -14.87 25.11 -11.70
C VAL A 432 -14.55 26.32 -12.61
N PRO A 433 -14.42 27.54 -12.05
CA PRO A 433 -13.84 28.69 -12.75
C PRO A 433 -12.44 28.39 -13.30
N GLU A 434 -12.05 29.06 -14.40
CA GLU A 434 -10.79 28.80 -15.10
C GLU A 434 -9.57 29.11 -14.22
N GLU A 435 -9.66 30.10 -13.33
CA GLU A 435 -8.61 30.43 -12.37
C GLU A 435 -8.21 29.27 -11.45
N ASP A 436 -9.16 28.42 -11.07
CA ASP A 436 -8.94 27.30 -10.14
C ASP A 436 -8.27 26.10 -10.83
N LEU A 437 -8.24 26.06 -12.16
CA LEU A 437 -7.57 25.00 -12.94
C LEU A 437 -6.05 25.19 -13.03
N ARG A 438 -5.52 26.34 -12.59
CA ARG A 438 -4.21 26.82 -13.06
C ARG A 438 -3.03 26.46 -12.16
N PHE A 439 -3.26 25.91 -10.97
CA PHE A 439 -2.20 25.83 -9.95
C PHE A 439 -2.24 24.67 -8.95
N HIS A 440 -3.34 23.91 -8.81
CA HIS A 440 -3.52 22.97 -7.69
C HIS A 440 -2.40 21.89 -7.60
N ILE A 441 -2.03 21.25 -8.70
CA ILE A 441 -0.96 20.25 -8.76
C ILE A 441 0.40 20.90 -8.50
N ALA A 442 0.67 22.06 -9.11
CA ALA A 442 1.89 22.81 -8.86
C ALA A 442 2.05 23.14 -7.35
N ASP A 443 1.00 23.66 -6.74
CA ASP A 443 1.00 24.05 -5.34
C ASP A 443 1.15 22.86 -4.39
N ALA A 444 0.50 21.72 -4.69
CA ALA A 444 0.71 20.47 -3.95
C ALA A 444 2.17 20.02 -4.01
N VAL A 445 2.81 20.09 -5.19
CA VAL A 445 4.21 19.68 -5.40
C VAL A 445 5.18 20.63 -4.69
N TYR A 446 5.04 21.94 -4.87
CA TYR A 446 6.02 22.94 -4.41
C TYR A 446 5.80 23.36 -2.96
N THR A 447 4.55 23.67 -2.60
CA THR A 447 4.16 24.20 -1.29
C THR A 447 3.71 23.06 -0.38
N GLY A 448 2.74 22.26 -0.81
CA GLY A 448 2.13 21.16 -0.05
C GLY A 448 3.04 19.95 0.23
N LYS A 449 4.29 19.99 -0.25
CA LYS A 449 5.32 18.95 -0.03
C LYS A 449 4.89 17.53 -0.44
N ALA A 450 4.05 17.43 -1.47
CA ALA A 450 3.61 16.16 -2.00
C ALA A 450 4.79 15.22 -2.30
N SER A 451 4.67 13.98 -1.83
CA SER A 451 5.46 12.83 -2.26
C SER A 451 4.70 11.93 -3.24
N ARG A 452 3.38 12.09 -3.39
CA ARG A 452 2.53 11.55 -4.47
C ARG A 452 1.39 12.51 -4.79
N ILE A 453 0.91 12.51 -6.03
CA ILE A 453 -0.25 13.28 -6.50
C ILE A 453 -1.36 12.31 -6.92
N GLY A 454 -2.53 12.42 -6.31
CA GLY A 454 -3.75 11.73 -6.73
C GLY A 454 -4.44 12.44 -7.88
N HIS A 455 -4.99 11.68 -8.82
CA HIS A 455 -5.70 12.11 -10.03
C HIS A 455 -4.81 12.86 -11.03
N GLY A 456 -4.44 14.11 -10.75
CA GLY A 456 -3.61 14.93 -11.64
C GLY A 456 -4.26 15.25 -13.00
N VAL A 457 -5.59 15.27 -13.07
CA VAL A 457 -6.35 15.38 -14.33
C VAL A 457 -6.15 16.75 -15.01
N SER A 458 -6.10 17.83 -14.24
CA SER A 458 -6.05 19.20 -14.76
C SER A 458 -4.66 19.68 -15.18
N ILE A 459 -3.62 18.81 -15.19
CA ILE A 459 -2.23 19.23 -15.39
C ILE A 459 -2.01 20.10 -16.63
N LEU A 460 -2.65 19.79 -17.76
CA LEU A 460 -2.49 20.57 -18.99
C LEU A 460 -3.14 21.97 -18.95
N SER A 461 -3.99 22.22 -17.96
CA SER A 461 -4.62 23.52 -17.72
C SER A 461 -3.79 24.41 -16.79
N GLU A 462 -2.73 23.89 -16.16
CA GLU A 462 -1.88 24.67 -15.27
C GLU A 462 -0.96 25.65 -16.01
N ASP A 463 -0.71 26.81 -15.39
CA ASP A 463 0.14 27.85 -15.98
C ASP A 463 1.59 27.38 -16.22
N ALA A 464 2.11 26.54 -15.32
CA ALA A 464 3.50 26.08 -15.28
C ALA A 464 3.61 24.55 -15.39
N TRP A 465 2.69 23.91 -16.12
CA TRP A 465 2.56 22.45 -16.15
C TRP A 465 3.84 21.73 -16.57
N GLN A 466 4.63 22.30 -17.49
CA GLN A 466 5.88 21.71 -17.96
C GLN A 466 6.94 21.69 -16.86
N GLU A 467 7.06 22.79 -16.11
CA GLU A 467 7.91 22.92 -14.94
C GLU A 467 7.45 21.98 -13.82
N THR A 468 6.14 21.88 -13.59
CA THR A 468 5.56 20.95 -12.62
C THR A 468 5.93 19.50 -12.96
N LEU A 469 5.72 19.05 -14.20
CA LEU A 469 6.12 17.71 -14.66
C LEU A 469 7.62 17.47 -14.54
N ALA A 470 8.45 18.46 -14.89
CA ALA A 470 9.90 18.37 -14.77
C ALA A 470 10.34 18.21 -13.30
N GLU A 471 9.69 18.90 -12.37
CA GLU A 471 9.98 18.78 -10.95
C GLU A 471 9.47 17.45 -10.37
N MET A 472 8.28 17.00 -10.75
CA MET A 472 7.75 15.68 -10.37
C MET A 472 8.70 14.57 -10.81
N LYS A 473 9.17 14.58 -12.06
CA LYS A 473 10.19 13.67 -12.55
C LYS A 473 11.47 13.76 -11.73
N LYS A 474 11.99 14.97 -11.51
CA LYS A 474 13.26 15.21 -10.82
C LYS A 474 13.23 14.71 -9.38
N ARG A 475 12.10 14.86 -8.70
CA ARG A 475 11.88 14.44 -7.31
C ARG A 475 11.29 13.04 -7.18
N ASP A 476 11.02 12.36 -8.29
CA ASP A 476 10.41 11.03 -8.33
C ASP A 476 9.05 11.01 -7.63
N ILE A 477 8.23 12.05 -7.86
CA ILE A 477 6.86 12.16 -7.35
C ILE A 477 5.94 11.50 -8.38
N PRO A 478 5.31 10.35 -8.07
CA PRO A 478 4.38 9.71 -8.97
C PRO A 478 3.05 10.46 -9.03
N VAL A 479 2.34 10.24 -10.12
CA VAL A 479 0.89 10.46 -10.21
C VAL A 479 0.14 9.13 -10.05
N GLU A 480 -0.90 9.12 -9.24
CA GLU A 480 -1.85 8.02 -9.07
C GLU A 480 -3.03 8.27 -10.02
N ILE A 481 -3.31 7.31 -10.90
CA ILE A 481 -4.27 7.44 -12.00
C ILE A 481 -5.46 6.52 -11.75
N LEU A 482 -6.67 7.10 -11.82
CA LEU A 482 -7.94 6.49 -11.41
C LEU A 482 -8.96 6.63 -12.55
N LEU A 483 -8.86 5.77 -13.56
CA LEU A 483 -9.51 5.99 -14.85
C LEU A 483 -11.03 5.84 -14.78
N THR A 484 -11.55 4.96 -13.93
CA THR A 484 -13.01 4.82 -13.72
C THR A 484 -13.60 6.01 -13.02
N SER A 485 -13.06 6.39 -11.87
CA SER A 485 -13.35 7.65 -11.17
C SER A 485 -13.40 8.85 -12.12
N ASN A 486 -12.33 9.12 -12.85
CA ASN A 486 -12.25 10.31 -13.68
C ASN A 486 -13.25 10.30 -14.85
N GLU A 487 -13.62 9.12 -15.37
CA GLU A 487 -14.69 9.00 -16.35
C GLU A 487 -16.08 9.24 -15.74
N GLN A 488 -16.35 8.69 -14.57
CA GLN A 488 -17.67 8.77 -13.93
C GLN A 488 -17.95 10.14 -13.32
N ILE A 489 -16.94 10.76 -12.71
CA ILE A 489 -17.07 12.00 -11.94
C ILE A 489 -16.74 13.22 -12.80
N LEU A 490 -15.71 13.16 -13.65
CA LEU A 490 -15.23 14.29 -14.46
C LEU A 490 -15.62 14.19 -15.94
N SER A 491 -16.19 13.06 -16.39
CA SER A 491 -16.43 12.79 -17.82
C SER A 491 -15.15 12.86 -18.68
N ILE A 492 -13.99 12.54 -18.10
CA ILE A 492 -12.70 12.50 -18.79
C ILE A 492 -12.28 11.05 -18.99
N SER A 493 -12.09 10.62 -20.24
CA SER A 493 -11.63 9.26 -20.55
C SER A 493 -10.87 9.18 -21.87
N GLY A 494 -10.16 8.06 -22.08
CA GLY A 494 -9.42 7.82 -23.32
C GLY A 494 -8.35 8.87 -23.56
N HIS A 495 -8.32 9.43 -24.77
CA HIS A 495 -7.32 10.43 -25.17
C HIS A 495 -7.44 11.78 -24.45
N ASP A 496 -8.57 12.07 -23.82
CA ASP A 496 -8.74 13.30 -23.04
C ASP A 496 -8.07 13.19 -21.65
N HIS A 497 -7.73 11.98 -21.20
CA HIS A 497 -7.03 11.75 -19.93
C HIS A 497 -5.52 12.03 -20.06
N PRO A 498 -4.88 12.78 -19.13
CA PRO A 498 -3.49 13.20 -19.27
C PRO A 498 -2.44 12.12 -18.97
N VAL A 499 -2.79 10.84 -18.90
CA VAL A 499 -1.85 9.79 -18.46
C VAL A 499 -0.66 9.67 -19.41
N SER A 500 -0.88 9.76 -20.73
CA SER A 500 0.21 9.79 -21.72
C SER A 500 1.13 11.01 -21.53
N VAL A 501 0.60 12.15 -21.07
CA VAL A 501 1.42 13.36 -20.80
C VAL A 501 2.44 13.07 -19.71
N TYR A 502 2.01 12.44 -18.61
CA TYR A 502 2.91 12.07 -17.52
C TYR A 502 3.97 11.07 -17.98
N LEU A 503 3.57 10.04 -18.72
CA LEU A 503 4.48 9.02 -19.27
C LEU A 503 5.51 9.63 -20.24
N ASP A 504 5.08 10.48 -21.17
CA ASP A 504 5.96 11.15 -22.14
C ASP A 504 7.02 12.04 -21.46
N HIS A 505 6.65 12.63 -20.30
CA HIS A 505 7.56 13.42 -19.48
C HIS A 505 8.37 12.58 -18.48
N GLN A 506 8.20 11.26 -18.48
CA GLN A 506 8.85 10.31 -17.56
C GLN A 506 8.54 10.60 -16.08
N VAL A 507 7.35 11.13 -15.80
CA VAL A 507 6.80 11.14 -14.44
C VAL A 507 6.36 9.72 -14.10
N PRO A 508 6.71 9.17 -12.92
CA PRO A 508 6.27 7.83 -12.55
C PRO A 508 4.74 7.78 -12.43
N VAL A 509 4.15 6.68 -12.89
CA VAL A 509 2.70 6.45 -12.83
C VAL A 509 2.41 5.24 -11.94
N VAL A 510 1.35 5.35 -11.14
CA VAL A 510 0.70 4.26 -10.38
C VAL A 510 -0.76 4.19 -10.82
N ILE A 511 -1.30 2.98 -10.98
CA ILE A 511 -2.74 2.75 -11.23
C ILE A 511 -3.39 2.34 -9.91
N ALA A 512 -4.57 2.88 -9.62
CA ALA A 512 -5.29 2.68 -8.37
C ALA A 512 -6.81 2.77 -8.59
N THR A 513 -7.61 2.40 -7.58
CA THR A 513 -9.06 2.15 -7.76
C THR A 513 -10.00 3.21 -7.23
N ASP A 514 -9.54 4.11 -6.36
CA ASP A 514 -10.39 5.12 -5.72
C ASP A 514 -11.41 4.47 -4.77
N ASP A 515 -12.67 4.42 -5.20
CA ASP A 515 -13.82 3.87 -4.48
C ASP A 515 -14.42 2.69 -5.27
N PRO A 516 -13.71 1.55 -5.41
CA PRO A 516 -14.10 0.46 -6.32
C PRO A 516 -15.50 -0.11 -6.04
N GLY A 517 -15.97 -0.04 -4.79
CA GLY A 517 -17.30 -0.49 -4.39
C GLY A 517 -18.43 0.41 -4.87
N ILE A 518 -18.23 1.73 -4.79
CA ILE A 518 -19.16 2.72 -5.31
C ILE A 518 -19.05 2.75 -6.83
N GLU A 519 -17.84 2.86 -7.39
CA GLU A 519 -17.61 3.03 -8.83
C GLU A 519 -17.84 1.76 -9.66
N ARG A 520 -17.98 0.61 -8.99
CA ARG A 520 -18.17 -0.71 -9.62
C ARG A 520 -16.97 -1.13 -10.48
N THR A 521 -15.76 -0.79 -10.02
CA THR A 521 -14.49 -1.19 -10.65
C THR A 521 -13.67 -2.07 -9.72
N ASP A 522 -12.59 -2.62 -10.25
CA ASP A 522 -11.57 -3.35 -9.51
C ASP A 522 -10.19 -3.03 -10.12
N LEU A 523 -9.08 -3.33 -9.41
CA LEU A 523 -7.77 -2.90 -9.90
C LEU A 523 -7.43 -3.59 -11.23
N SER A 524 -7.92 -4.82 -11.43
CA SER A 524 -7.79 -5.51 -12.71
C SER A 524 -8.50 -4.74 -13.85
N GLY A 525 -9.68 -4.18 -13.57
CA GLY A 525 -10.46 -3.33 -14.47
C GLY A 525 -9.75 -2.03 -14.83
N GLU A 526 -9.09 -1.38 -13.87
CA GLU A 526 -8.29 -0.18 -14.13
C GLU A 526 -7.12 -0.47 -15.10
N PHE A 527 -6.43 -1.60 -14.93
CA PHE A 527 -5.39 -2.03 -15.88
C PHE A 527 -5.98 -2.39 -17.27
N VAL A 528 -7.14 -3.05 -17.34
CA VAL A 528 -7.84 -3.28 -18.61
C VAL A 528 -8.14 -1.95 -19.30
N LYS A 529 -8.70 -0.99 -18.56
CA LYS A 529 -9.07 0.33 -19.08
C LYS A 529 -7.85 1.08 -19.60
N LEU A 530 -6.76 1.12 -18.83
CA LEU A 530 -5.49 1.73 -19.25
C LEU A 530 -5.00 1.12 -20.57
N THR A 531 -4.97 -0.19 -20.67
CA THR A 531 -4.40 -0.88 -21.85
C THR A 531 -5.25 -0.77 -23.11
N LEU A 532 -6.56 -0.67 -22.97
CA LEU A 532 -7.47 -0.45 -24.09
C LEU A 532 -7.41 1.01 -24.59
N GLN A 533 -7.26 1.96 -23.68
CA GLN A 533 -7.19 3.39 -24.00
C GLN A 533 -5.80 3.84 -24.49
N HIS A 534 -4.75 3.12 -24.09
CA HIS A 534 -3.35 3.40 -24.43
C HIS A 534 -2.68 2.18 -25.10
N PRO A 535 -3.02 1.90 -26.38
CA PRO A 535 -2.47 0.76 -27.13
C PRO A 535 -0.96 0.86 -27.40
N GLU A 536 -0.35 2.03 -27.18
CA GLU A 536 1.09 2.25 -27.25
C GLU A 536 1.87 1.58 -26.11
N LEU A 537 1.25 1.39 -24.95
CA LEU A 537 1.90 0.81 -23.76
C LEU A 537 2.20 -0.67 -23.97
N ARG A 538 3.43 -1.09 -23.75
CA ARG A 538 3.86 -2.50 -23.86
C ARG A 538 3.75 -3.20 -22.52
N TYR A 539 3.92 -4.54 -22.52
CA TYR A 539 3.91 -5.29 -21.25
C TYR A 539 4.99 -4.79 -20.27
N GLU A 540 6.13 -4.32 -20.79
CA GLU A 540 7.20 -3.74 -19.97
C GLU A 540 6.77 -2.47 -19.22
N ASP A 541 5.94 -1.62 -19.83
CA ASP A 541 5.40 -0.42 -19.20
C ASP A 541 4.42 -0.80 -18.10
N ILE A 542 3.51 -1.75 -18.39
CA ILE A 542 2.58 -2.30 -17.40
C ILE A 542 3.34 -2.88 -16.20
N ARG A 543 4.38 -3.68 -16.46
CA ARG A 543 5.25 -4.23 -15.43
C ARG A 543 5.92 -3.14 -14.59
N ALA A 544 6.41 -2.07 -15.21
CA ALA A 544 7.02 -0.95 -14.50
C ALA A 544 6.02 -0.20 -13.61
N ILE A 545 4.82 0.06 -14.13
CA ILE A 545 3.70 0.67 -13.38
C ILE A 545 3.31 -0.20 -12.18
N THR A 546 3.25 -1.52 -12.35
CA THR A 546 2.97 -2.43 -11.22
C THR A 546 4.08 -2.41 -10.16
N ILE A 547 5.35 -2.32 -10.55
CA ILE A 547 6.46 -2.20 -9.59
C ILE A 547 6.39 -0.85 -8.85
N ASN A 548 5.96 0.22 -9.53
CA ASN A 548 5.82 1.55 -8.94
C ASN A 548 4.87 1.54 -7.74
N SER A 549 3.83 0.71 -7.75
CA SER A 549 2.87 0.61 -6.65
C SER A 549 3.49 0.11 -5.33
N ILE A 550 4.64 -0.56 -5.36
CA ILE A 550 5.40 -0.90 -4.14
C ILE A 550 6.53 0.09 -3.91
N ARG A 551 7.22 0.53 -4.97
CA ARG A 551 8.32 1.51 -4.88
C ARG A 551 7.88 2.80 -4.20
N PHE A 552 6.71 3.31 -4.57
CA PHE A 552 6.14 4.57 -4.07
C PHE A 552 5.16 4.39 -2.91
N SER A 553 5.00 3.17 -2.38
CA SER A 553 4.29 2.99 -1.12
C SER A 553 4.96 3.78 0.02
N TYR A 554 4.22 4.06 1.08
CA TYR A 554 4.74 4.65 2.31
C TYR A 554 5.14 3.57 3.34
N LEU A 555 5.28 2.31 2.92
CA LEU A 555 5.92 1.29 3.74
C LEU A 555 7.30 1.77 4.22
N PRO A 556 7.64 1.56 5.52
CA PRO A 556 8.98 1.81 6.03
C PRO A 556 10.04 1.05 5.23
N GLY A 557 11.25 1.62 5.09
CA GLY A 557 12.30 1.09 4.22
C GLY A 557 12.50 -0.44 4.25
N PRO A 558 12.72 -1.07 5.42
CA PRO A 558 12.86 -2.53 5.51
C PRO A 558 11.62 -3.31 5.09
N GLU A 559 10.41 -2.82 5.41
CA GLU A 559 9.15 -3.46 5.03
C GLU A 559 8.91 -3.34 3.53
N LYS A 560 9.23 -2.18 2.94
CA LYS A 560 9.15 -1.95 1.49
C LYS A 560 10.11 -2.86 0.72
N GLU A 561 11.35 -3.00 1.17
CA GLU A 561 12.33 -3.90 0.56
C GLU A 561 11.85 -5.36 0.60
N LEU A 562 11.30 -5.81 1.73
CA LEU A 562 10.72 -7.14 1.84
C LEU A 562 9.50 -7.32 0.92
N MET A 563 8.61 -6.32 0.86
CA MET A 563 7.44 -6.33 -0.02
C MET A 563 7.83 -6.40 -1.50
N LEU A 564 8.90 -5.71 -1.91
CA LEU A 564 9.45 -5.81 -3.27
C LEU A 564 10.00 -7.21 -3.58
N VAL A 565 10.67 -7.86 -2.63
CA VAL A 565 11.14 -9.25 -2.81
C VAL A 565 9.94 -10.18 -2.98
N GLN A 566 8.96 -10.11 -2.08
CA GLN A 566 7.74 -10.93 -2.14
C GLN A 566 6.95 -10.67 -3.43
N PHE A 567 6.88 -9.41 -3.88
CA PHE A 567 6.26 -9.06 -5.16
C PHE A 567 6.93 -9.79 -6.32
N ASN A 568 8.26 -9.73 -6.41
CA ASN A 568 9.01 -10.39 -7.47
C ASN A 568 8.88 -11.92 -7.42
N GLU A 569 8.82 -12.50 -6.22
CA GLU A 569 8.57 -13.93 -6.02
C GLU A 569 7.20 -14.39 -6.55
N ARG A 570 6.23 -13.48 -6.69
CA ARG A 570 4.92 -13.74 -7.32
C ARG A 570 4.92 -13.41 -8.81
N LEU A 571 5.52 -12.30 -9.21
CA LEU A 571 5.56 -11.83 -10.59
C LEU A 571 6.35 -12.78 -11.49
N GLU A 572 7.52 -13.24 -11.06
CA GLU A 572 8.35 -14.09 -11.90
C GLU A 572 7.70 -15.46 -12.24
N PRO A 573 7.06 -16.20 -11.32
CA PRO A 573 6.29 -17.39 -11.68
C PRO A 573 5.16 -17.12 -12.66
N PHE A 574 4.44 -16.00 -12.50
CA PHE A 574 3.40 -15.58 -13.44
C PHE A 574 3.98 -15.39 -14.85
N GLU A 575 5.03 -14.58 -14.99
CA GLU A 575 5.72 -14.33 -16.26
C GLU A 575 6.25 -15.63 -16.90
N ARG A 576 6.92 -16.48 -16.11
CA ARG A 576 7.41 -17.78 -16.57
C ARG A 576 6.29 -18.71 -17.03
N SER A 577 5.13 -18.66 -16.39
CA SER A 577 3.98 -19.51 -16.76
C SER A 577 3.46 -19.17 -18.15
N ILE A 578 3.36 -17.87 -18.47
CA ILE A 578 2.99 -17.36 -19.79
C ILE A 578 4.06 -17.76 -20.80
N ALA A 579 5.32 -17.42 -20.54
CA ALA A 579 6.42 -17.72 -21.45
C ALA A 579 6.48 -19.22 -21.79
N LYS A 580 6.29 -20.11 -20.81
CA LYS A 580 6.26 -21.56 -21.02
C LYS A 580 5.06 -22.03 -21.87
N ARG A 581 3.87 -21.48 -21.63
CA ARG A 581 2.64 -21.83 -22.37
C ARG A 581 2.72 -21.41 -23.83
N GLU A 582 3.30 -20.24 -24.10
CA GLU A 582 3.32 -19.62 -25.43
C GLU A 582 4.55 -20.01 -26.28
N ARG A 583 5.62 -20.52 -25.66
CA ARG A 583 6.86 -20.95 -26.35
C ARG A 583 6.63 -21.96 -27.49
N PRO A 584 5.76 -22.99 -27.39
CA PRO A 584 5.52 -23.93 -28.48
C PRO A 584 4.90 -23.29 -29.73
N PHE A 585 4.08 -22.24 -29.57
CA PHE A 585 3.47 -21.52 -30.69
C PHE A 585 4.48 -20.65 -31.46
N MET A 586 5.60 -20.26 -30.83
CA MET A 586 6.69 -19.54 -31.48
C MET A 586 7.51 -20.41 -32.44
N ILE A 587 7.74 -21.69 -32.09
CA ILE A 587 8.56 -22.61 -32.88
C ILE A 587 7.83 -23.04 -34.17
N THR A 588 6.50 -23.07 -34.14
CA THR A 588 5.65 -23.45 -35.29
C THR A 588 5.30 -22.29 -36.22
N ALA A 589 5.38 -21.05 -35.75
CA ALA A 589 5.08 -19.83 -36.53
C ALA A 589 6.28 -19.26 -37.32
N LEU A 590 7.48 -19.83 -37.20
CA LEU A 590 8.59 -19.47 -38.07
C LEU A 590 8.26 -19.91 -39.51
N PRO A 591 8.33 -19.02 -40.52
CA PRO A 591 8.21 -19.43 -41.91
C PRO A 591 9.25 -20.51 -42.19
N SER A 592 8.87 -21.49 -43.02
CA SER A 592 9.61 -22.70 -43.38
C SER A 592 10.99 -22.46 -44.04
N PHE A 593 11.53 -21.24 -44.00
CA PHE A 593 12.83 -20.84 -44.52
C PHE A 593 14.04 -21.42 -43.77
N PHE A 594 13.87 -22.00 -42.57
CA PHE A 594 14.95 -22.69 -41.84
C PHE A 594 14.87 -24.23 -41.92
N LYS A 595 14.12 -24.79 -42.88
CA LYS A 595 14.12 -26.24 -43.18
C LYS A 595 15.03 -26.62 -44.35
N GLU A 596 16.15 -25.93 -44.56
CA GLU A 596 17.21 -26.46 -45.40
C GLU A 596 18.33 -27.07 -44.53
N PRO A 597 18.65 -28.37 -44.67
CA PRO A 597 19.81 -28.93 -44.02
C PRO A 597 21.06 -28.29 -44.61
N CYS A 598 21.94 -27.78 -43.74
CA CYS A 598 23.29 -27.33 -44.10
C CYS A 598 23.98 -28.41 -44.95
N ARG A 599 24.07 -28.18 -46.27
CA ARG A 599 25.00 -28.92 -47.12
C ARG A 599 26.40 -28.41 -46.82
N VAL A 600 27.17 -29.24 -46.13
CA VAL A 600 28.63 -29.11 -46.10
C VAL A 600 29.10 -29.27 -47.55
N GLN A 601 29.56 -28.18 -48.16
CA GLN A 601 30.37 -28.26 -49.37
C GLN A 601 31.76 -28.76 -48.94
N ASP A 602 32.05 -30.02 -49.26
CA ASP A 602 33.42 -30.52 -49.30
C ASP A 602 34.18 -29.73 -50.37
N THR A 603 35.06 -28.84 -49.93
CA THR A 603 36.16 -28.34 -50.75
C THR A 603 37.47 -28.69 -50.09
N ALA A 604 38.16 -29.69 -50.63
CA ALA A 604 39.60 -29.83 -50.53
C ALA A 604 40.15 -30.50 -51.80
N LEU A 605 41.05 -29.76 -52.47
CA LEU A 605 42.14 -30.19 -53.38
C LEU A 605 41.84 -31.17 -54.53
#